data_AF-A0A1B6G4P2-F1
#
_entry.id   AF-A0A1B6G4P2-F1
#
_cell.length_a   1.000
_cell.length_b   1.000
_cell.length_c   1.000
_cell.angle_alpha   90.00
_cell.angle_beta   90.00
_cell.angle_gamma   90.00
#
_symmetry.space_group_name_H-M   'P 1'
#
loop_
_entity.id
_entity.type
_entity.pdbx_description
1 polymer ?
#
loop_
_entity_poly.entity_id
_entity_poly.type
_entity_poly.pdbx_seq_one_letter_code
_entity_poly.pdbx_strand_id
1 'polypeptide(L)'
;LNNCGHLFYPRWREYESCQARLLQFSLEETQWQQDWAGLMSLATQPGASLEQLHVFALAHILRRPIIVYGVKYVKSFRGEDLGYARFEGVYLPLLWDPGFCTKSPVALGYTRGHFSALVPIEPYSSPETAANNLTNQDSLQVTFLPLMDHSRKLLPVHFVTQTEMGREESLLRQWLDVGMTDGGLLVAQQRLNKRPLLVAQMLEEWLNHYRRLAQMSHAPFSRPIPVQDYSSDGDTDDE
;
A
#
# COMPACT_ATOMS: atom_id res chain seq x y z
N LEU A 1 -10.63 1.20 -15.13
CA LEU A 1 -12.01 1.32 -14.60
C LEU A 1 -13.04 1.44 -15.73
N ASN A 2 -12.93 2.41 -16.65
CA ASN A 2 -13.86 2.58 -17.79
C ASN A 2 -14.21 1.28 -18.54
N ASN A 3 -13.21 0.52 -19.00
CA ASN A 3 -13.46 -0.69 -19.81
C ASN A 3 -14.01 -1.87 -19.01
N CYS A 4 -13.81 -1.89 -17.69
CA CYS A 4 -14.17 -3.01 -16.81
C CYS A 4 -15.25 -2.61 -15.79
N GLY A 5 -15.96 -1.50 -16.02
CA GLY A 5 -16.93 -0.96 -15.06
C GLY A 5 -18.01 -1.97 -14.69
N HIS A 6 -18.44 -2.80 -15.65
CA HIS A 6 -19.41 -3.87 -15.45
C HIS A 6 -18.97 -4.94 -14.43
N LEU A 7 -17.66 -5.10 -14.16
CA LEU A 7 -17.14 -6.02 -13.15
C LEU A 7 -16.97 -5.33 -11.78
N PHE A 8 -16.49 -4.08 -11.78
CA PHE A 8 -16.22 -3.34 -10.56
C PHE A 8 -17.49 -2.76 -9.93
N TYR A 9 -18.43 -2.25 -10.72
CA TYR A 9 -19.64 -1.60 -10.24
C TYR A 9 -20.51 -2.49 -9.36
N PRO A 10 -20.84 -3.75 -9.72
CA PRO A 10 -21.68 -4.60 -8.87
C PRO A 10 -21.06 -4.83 -7.49
N ARG A 11 -19.75 -5.09 -7.45
CA ARG A 11 -19.02 -5.35 -6.20
C ARG A 11 -18.86 -4.08 -5.35
N TRP A 12 -18.57 -2.94 -5.98
CA TRP A 12 -18.56 -1.64 -5.31
C TRP A 12 -19.92 -1.29 -4.71
N ARG A 13 -20.99 -1.43 -5.50
CA ARG A 13 -22.36 -1.15 -5.06
C ARG A 13 -22.78 -2.04 -3.90
N GLU A 14 -22.49 -3.34 -3.96
CA GLU A 14 -22.80 -4.27 -2.86
C GLU A 14 -22.04 -3.88 -1.59
N TYR A 15 -20.75 -3.57 -1.72
CA TYR A 15 -19.92 -3.12 -0.61
C TYR A 15 -20.45 -1.83 0.04
N GLU A 16 -20.73 -0.78 -0.73
CA GLU A 16 -21.30 0.47 -0.19
C GLU A 16 -22.73 0.26 0.34
N SER A 17 -23.52 -0.61 -0.27
CA SER A 17 -24.86 -0.96 0.24
C SER A 17 -24.79 -1.62 1.62
N CYS A 18 -23.80 -2.50 1.86
CA CYS A 18 -23.55 -3.06 3.18
C CYS A 18 -23.22 -1.95 4.21
N GLN A 19 -22.39 -0.99 3.84
CA GLN A 19 -22.05 0.14 4.71
C GLN A 19 -23.27 1.05 4.98
N ALA A 20 -24.07 1.37 3.97
CA ALA A 20 -25.28 2.16 4.10
C ALA A 20 -26.30 1.50 5.05
N ARG A 21 -26.47 0.17 4.93
CA ARG A 21 -27.35 -0.60 5.83
C ARG A 21 -26.89 -0.58 7.29
N LEU A 22 -25.58 -0.60 7.55
CA LEU A 22 -25.04 -0.45 8.91
C LEU A 22 -25.39 0.92 9.51
N LEU A 23 -25.54 1.93 8.66
CA LEU A 23 -25.97 3.29 9.01
C LEU A 23 -27.49 3.51 8.85
N GLN A 24 -28.25 2.42 8.63
CA GLN A 24 -29.71 2.43 8.52
C GLN A 24 -30.28 3.30 7.40
N PHE A 25 -29.57 3.39 6.27
CA PHE A 25 -30.08 4.05 5.06
C PHE A 25 -29.87 3.22 3.79
N SER A 26 -30.54 3.64 2.71
CA SER A 26 -30.40 3.08 1.37
C SER A 26 -30.43 4.19 0.33
N LEU A 27 -29.72 4.02 -0.77
CA LEU A 27 -29.68 4.98 -1.88
C LEU A 27 -30.58 4.53 -3.04
N GLU A 28 -31.14 5.51 -3.74
CA GLU A 28 -31.86 5.30 -4.99
C GLU A 28 -30.92 4.94 -6.15
N GLU A 29 -31.44 4.30 -7.21
CA GLU A 29 -30.64 3.91 -8.37
C GLU A 29 -29.93 5.11 -9.02
N THR A 30 -30.59 6.27 -9.08
CA THR A 30 -30.02 7.51 -9.64
C THR A 30 -28.80 7.99 -8.85
N GLN A 31 -28.84 7.89 -7.52
CA GLN A 31 -27.73 8.26 -6.65
C GLN A 31 -26.55 7.31 -6.85
N TRP A 32 -26.81 6.00 -6.95
CA TRP A 32 -25.75 5.03 -7.26
C TRP A 32 -25.03 5.33 -8.58
N GLN A 33 -25.78 5.72 -9.61
CA GLN A 33 -25.19 6.08 -10.91
C GLN A 33 -24.38 7.38 -10.82
N GLN A 34 -24.84 8.36 -10.04
CA GLN A 34 -24.11 9.62 -9.82
C GLN A 34 -22.79 9.39 -9.07
N ASP A 35 -22.82 8.64 -7.98
CA ASP A 35 -21.63 8.31 -7.19
C ASP A 35 -20.62 7.52 -8.03
N TRP A 36 -21.10 6.54 -8.80
CA TRP A 36 -20.26 5.78 -9.73
C TRP A 36 -19.62 6.68 -10.80
N ALA A 37 -20.40 7.59 -11.40
CA ALA A 37 -19.88 8.54 -12.38
C ALA A 37 -18.82 9.47 -11.76
N GLY A 38 -19.01 9.91 -10.51
CA GLY A 38 -18.03 10.66 -9.73
C GLY A 38 -16.71 9.91 -9.60
N LEU A 39 -16.77 8.64 -9.16
CA LEU A 39 -15.61 7.77 -9.05
C LEU A 39 -14.86 7.59 -10.38
N MET A 40 -15.60 7.43 -11.49
CA MET A 40 -14.98 7.34 -12.82
C MET A 40 -14.28 8.64 -13.22
N SER A 41 -14.88 9.78 -12.89
CA SER A 41 -14.33 11.11 -13.19
C SER A 41 -12.99 11.35 -12.47
N LEU A 42 -12.89 10.96 -11.18
CA LEU A 42 -11.67 11.14 -10.38
C LEU A 42 -10.44 10.49 -11.04
N ALA A 43 -10.59 9.28 -11.59
CA ALA A 43 -9.50 8.57 -12.25
C ALA A 43 -9.02 9.24 -13.56
N THR A 44 -9.81 10.14 -14.14
CA THR A 44 -9.47 10.84 -15.39
C THR A 44 -8.85 12.21 -15.16
N GLN A 45 -8.93 12.75 -13.94
CA GLN A 45 -8.46 14.08 -13.59
C GLN A 45 -7.06 14.00 -12.94
N PRO A 46 -6.00 14.51 -13.59
CA PRO A 46 -4.67 14.53 -12.99
C PRO A 46 -4.67 15.32 -11.68
N GLY A 47 -4.06 14.74 -10.64
CA GLY A 47 -3.95 15.38 -9.32
C GLY A 47 -5.21 15.27 -8.44
N ALA A 48 -6.31 14.69 -8.94
CA ALA A 48 -7.48 14.45 -8.11
C ALA A 48 -7.22 13.37 -7.04
N SER A 49 -7.80 13.58 -5.86
CA SER A 49 -7.77 12.59 -4.78
C SER A 49 -8.59 11.36 -5.15
N LEU A 50 -7.98 10.18 -5.03
CA LEU A 50 -8.61 8.90 -5.36
C LEU A 50 -9.22 8.24 -4.12
N GLU A 51 -10.28 7.47 -4.33
CA GLU A 51 -10.98 6.70 -3.30
C GLU A 51 -10.58 5.21 -3.22
N GLN A 52 -11.14 4.46 -2.25
CA GLN A 52 -10.80 3.06 -1.96
C GLN A 52 -10.97 2.14 -3.18
N LEU A 53 -11.96 2.43 -4.03
CA LEU A 53 -12.18 1.68 -5.28
C LEU A 53 -10.96 1.73 -6.21
N HIS A 54 -10.21 2.83 -6.21
CA HIS A 54 -9.02 2.97 -7.03
C HIS A 54 -7.85 2.13 -6.49
N VAL A 55 -7.75 1.98 -5.17
CA VAL A 55 -6.79 1.05 -4.55
C VAL A 55 -7.15 -0.39 -4.90
N PHE A 56 -8.45 -0.74 -4.84
CA PHE A 56 -8.93 -2.04 -5.28
C PHE A 56 -8.61 -2.30 -6.75
N ALA A 57 -8.89 -1.34 -7.64
CA ALA A 57 -8.55 -1.44 -9.05
C ALA A 57 -7.03 -1.56 -9.27
N LEU A 58 -6.21 -0.83 -8.51
CA LEU A 58 -4.75 -0.92 -8.56
C LEU A 58 -4.27 -2.32 -8.18
N ALA A 59 -4.85 -2.95 -7.16
CA ALA A 59 -4.53 -4.33 -6.81
C ALA A 59 -4.74 -5.30 -7.99
N HIS A 60 -5.79 -5.09 -8.80
CA HIS A 60 -6.06 -5.88 -10.00
C HIS A 60 -5.07 -5.60 -11.13
N ILE A 61 -4.68 -4.33 -11.33
CA ILE A 61 -3.67 -3.93 -12.33
C ILE A 61 -2.33 -4.59 -11.99
N LEU A 62 -1.94 -4.55 -10.72
CA LEU A 62 -0.70 -5.16 -10.24
C LEU A 62 -0.78 -6.68 -10.10
N ARG A 63 -1.99 -7.27 -10.18
CA ARG A 63 -2.28 -8.68 -9.86
C ARG A 63 -1.67 -9.08 -8.51
N ARG A 64 -1.73 -8.15 -7.54
CA ARG A 64 -1.00 -8.20 -6.28
C ARG A 64 -1.85 -7.58 -5.17
N PRO A 65 -2.03 -8.27 -4.03
CA PRO A 65 -2.68 -7.68 -2.86
C PRO A 65 -2.00 -6.41 -2.37
N ILE A 66 -2.79 -5.46 -1.87
CA ILE A 66 -2.31 -4.23 -1.25
C ILE A 66 -2.82 -4.18 0.19
N ILE A 67 -1.91 -3.98 1.15
CA ILE A 67 -2.24 -3.77 2.56
C ILE A 67 -2.02 -2.29 2.85
N VAL A 68 -3.06 -1.61 3.33
CA VAL A 68 -3.00 -0.21 3.73
C VAL A 68 -3.10 -0.15 5.25
N TYR A 69 -2.07 0.40 5.88
CA TYR A 69 -2.12 0.82 7.28
C TYR A 69 -2.40 2.31 7.32
N GLY A 70 -3.33 2.76 8.15
CA GLY A 70 -3.67 4.17 8.12
C GLY A 70 -4.46 4.64 9.31
N VAL A 71 -4.64 5.96 9.37
CA VAL A 71 -5.50 6.58 10.38
C VAL A 71 -6.96 6.29 10.09
N LYS A 72 -7.76 6.11 11.14
CA LYS A 72 -9.22 5.98 11.04
C LYS A 72 -9.88 7.27 10.55
N TYR A 73 -9.43 8.41 11.09
CA TYR A 73 -9.95 9.72 10.75
C TYR A 73 -8.87 10.58 10.11
N VAL A 74 -9.24 11.32 9.07
CA VAL A 74 -8.42 12.39 8.53
C VAL A 74 -8.60 13.60 9.43
N LYS A 75 -7.50 14.10 9.99
CA LYS A 75 -7.52 15.24 10.91
C LYS A 75 -7.10 16.53 10.23
N SER A 76 -7.73 17.64 10.61
CA SER A 76 -7.31 18.99 10.25
C SER A 76 -5.98 19.34 10.92
N PHE A 77 -5.35 20.45 10.51
CA PHE A 77 -4.15 20.95 11.16
C PHE A 77 -4.37 21.32 12.63
N ARG A 78 -5.63 21.60 13.03
CA ARG A 78 -6.05 21.86 14.42
C ARG A 78 -6.35 20.57 15.20
N GLY A 79 -6.28 19.41 14.55
CA GLY A 79 -6.53 18.10 15.15
C GLY A 79 -7.98 17.63 15.14
N GLU A 80 -8.88 18.37 14.48
CA GLU A 80 -10.30 18.04 14.36
C GLU A 80 -10.53 16.96 13.30
N ASP A 81 -11.49 16.07 13.52
CA ASP A 81 -11.81 15.02 12.56
C ASP A 81 -12.58 15.61 11.36
N LEU A 82 -11.92 15.70 10.21
CA LEU A 82 -12.51 16.18 8.95
C LEU A 82 -13.40 15.12 8.31
N GLY A 83 -13.11 13.85 8.55
CA GLY A 83 -13.85 12.75 7.97
C GLY A 83 -13.20 11.41 8.23
N TYR A 84 -13.94 10.35 7.90
CA TYR A 84 -13.48 8.98 8.06
C TYR A 84 -12.66 8.57 6.84
N ALA A 85 -11.41 8.16 7.04
CA ALA A 85 -10.48 7.84 5.96
C ALA A 85 -10.89 6.58 5.18
N ARG A 86 -11.45 5.57 5.86
CA ARG A 86 -11.86 4.26 5.31
C ARG A 86 -10.80 3.48 4.52
N PHE A 87 -9.54 3.94 4.44
CA PHE A 87 -8.52 3.27 3.62
C PHE A 87 -7.82 2.09 4.29
N GLU A 88 -7.71 2.09 5.61
CA GLU A 88 -7.07 1.00 6.37
C GLU A 88 -7.73 -0.34 6.02
N GLY A 89 -6.93 -1.35 5.70
CA GLY A 89 -7.41 -2.67 5.33
C GLY A 89 -6.60 -3.37 4.25
N VAL A 90 -7.13 -4.51 3.80
CA VAL A 90 -6.53 -5.35 2.76
C VAL A 90 -7.38 -5.28 1.50
N TYR A 91 -6.73 -5.00 0.37
CA TYR A 91 -7.32 -4.95 -0.96
C TYR A 91 -6.80 -6.15 -1.76
N LEU A 92 -7.69 -7.10 -2.02
CA LEU A 92 -7.38 -8.33 -2.75
C LEU A 92 -7.84 -8.20 -4.21
N PRO A 93 -7.09 -8.73 -5.20
CA PRO A 93 -7.48 -8.69 -6.62
C PRO A 93 -8.59 -9.71 -6.97
N LEU A 94 -9.74 -9.62 -6.27
CA LEU A 94 -10.82 -10.62 -6.21
C LEU A 94 -11.55 -10.90 -7.52
N LEU A 95 -11.33 -10.11 -8.57
CA LEU A 95 -11.88 -10.35 -9.92
C LEU A 95 -10.95 -11.20 -10.80
N TRP A 96 -9.78 -11.59 -10.30
CA TRP A 96 -8.88 -12.55 -10.95
C TRP A 96 -9.04 -13.96 -10.38
N ASP A 97 -8.49 -14.95 -11.09
CA ASP A 97 -8.19 -16.23 -10.47
C ASP A 97 -6.98 -16.07 -9.53
N PRO A 98 -7.01 -16.61 -8.29
CA PRO A 98 -5.88 -16.49 -7.35
C PRO A 98 -4.56 -17.04 -7.89
N GLY A 99 -4.59 -18.08 -8.73
CA GLY A 99 -3.41 -18.65 -9.36
C GLY A 99 -2.76 -17.71 -10.39
N PHE A 100 -3.50 -16.69 -10.84
CA PHE A 100 -3.00 -15.63 -11.69
C PHE A 100 -2.45 -14.43 -10.89
N CYS A 101 -2.44 -14.47 -9.56
CA CYS A 101 -1.95 -13.35 -8.74
C CYS A 101 -0.72 -13.72 -7.92
N THR A 102 0.11 -12.71 -7.61
CA THR A 102 1.19 -12.90 -6.65
C THR A 102 0.65 -12.81 -5.24
N LYS A 103 1.13 -13.68 -4.35
CA LYS A 103 0.76 -13.69 -2.92
C LYS A 103 1.58 -12.74 -2.05
N SER A 104 2.69 -12.22 -2.55
CA SER A 104 3.51 -11.22 -1.86
C SER A 104 2.81 -9.86 -1.97
N PRO A 105 2.38 -9.19 -0.89
CA PRO A 105 1.62 -7.94 -0.97
C PRO A 105 2.50 -6.70 -1.13
N VAL A 106 1.90 -5.57 -1.51
CA VAL A 106 2.47 -4.21 -1.34
C VAL A 106 1.92 -3.60 -0.06
N ALA A 107 2.75 -2.90 0.72
CA ALA A 107 2.32 -2.18 1.91
C ALA A 107 2.31 -0.67 1.67
N LEU A 108 1.22 -0.01 2.06
CA LEU A 108 1.06 1.44 1.99
C LEU A 108 0.69 1.99 3.37
N GLY A 109 1.19 3.19 3.66
CA GLY A 109 0.76 4.02 4.78
C GLY A 109 -0.22 5.08 4.28
N TYR A 110 -1.28 5.36 5.04
CA TYR A 110 -2.21 6.44 4.75
C TYR A 110 -2.36 7.40 5.94
N THR A 111 -1.95 8.65 5.74
CA THR A 111 -2.03 9.71 6.76
C THR A 111 -2.38 11.05 6.13
N ARG A 112 -3.34 11.78 6.72
CA ARG A 112 -3.69 13.16 6.32
C ARG A 112 -3.94 13.34 4.81
N GLY A 113 -4.62 12.40 4.15
CA GLY A 113 -4.89 12.48 2.72
C GLY A 113 -3.76 11.99 1.81
N HIS A 114 -2.64 11.52 2.37
CA HIS A 114 -1.47 11.09 1.62
C HIS A 114 -1.18 9.61 1.78
N PHE A 115 -0.82 8.98 0.67
CA PHE A 115 -0.26 7.63 0.62
C PHE A 115 1.26 7.66 0.64
N SER A 116 1.88 6.70 1.30
CA SER A 116 3.32 6.48 1.29
C SER A 116 3.63 5.00 1.14
N ALA A 117 4.63 4.65 0.33
CA ALA A 117 5.09 3.27 0.26
C ALA A 117 5.80 2.88 1.56
N LEU A 118 5.40 1.76 2.16
CA LEU A 118 6.08 1.20 3.33
C LEU A 118 6.99 0.08 2.85
N VAL A 119 8.29 0.33 2.93
CA VAL A 119 9.33 -0.60 2.47
C VAL A 119 10.17 -1.08 3.65
N PRO A 120 10.42 -2.39 3.78
CA PRO A 120 11.35 -2.89 4.78
C PRO A 120 12.78 -2.50 4.42
N ILE A 121 13.63 -2.36 5.45
CA ILE A 121 15.08 -2.29 5.25
C ILE A 121 15.55 -3.69 4.83
N GLU A 122 16.30 -3.78 3.74
CA GLU A 122 16.92 -5.04 3.32
C GLU A 122 17.99 -5.45 4.35
N PRO A 123 17.90 -6.66 4.94
CA PRO A 123 18.96 -7.16 5.81
C PRO A 123 20.31 -7.15 5.11
N TYR A 124 21.34 -6.67 5.83
CA TYR A 124 22.72 -6.63 5.34
C TYR A 124 23.19 -8.02 4.90
N SER A 125 23.41 -8.19 3.60
CA SER A 125 24.19 -9.31 3.06
C SER A 125 25.67 -8.97 3.18
N SER A 126 26.36 -9.57 4.15
CA SER A 126 27.82 -9.53 4.22
C SER A 126 28.42 -10.18 2.94
N PRO A 127 29.60 -9.76 2.47
CA PRO A 127 30.25 -10.38 1.31
C PRO A 127 30.46 -11.90 1.49
N GLU A 128 30.61 -12.38 2.73
CA GLU A 128 30.70 -13.80 3.07
C GLU A 128 29.36 -14.56 2.88
N THR A 129 28.23 -13.89 3.15
CA THR A 129 26.88 -14.46 2.91
C THR A 129 26.44 -14.34 1.45
N ALA A 130 26.96 -13.35 0.70
CA ALA A 130 26.70 -13.21 -0.73
C ALA A 130 27.27 -14.37 -1.57
N ALA A 131 28.43 -14.92 -1.16
CA ALA A 131 29.03 -16.10 -1.80
C ALA A 131 28.20 -17.39 -1.56
N ASN A 132 27.62 -17.56 -0.37
CA ASN A 132 26.78 -18.71 -0.02
C ASN A 132 25.33 -18.61 -0.56
N ASN A 133 24.85 -17.41 -0.88
CA ASN A 133 23.54 -17.18 -1.50
C ASN A 133 23.49 -17.52 -3.00
N LEU A 134 24.63 -17.81 -3.64
CA LEU A 134 24.69 -18.31 -5.02
C LEU A 134 24.23 -19.78 -5.12
N THR A 135 24.31 -20.55 -4.02
CA THR A 135 23.96 -21.98 -3.99
C THR A 135 22.57 -22.27 -3.39
N ASN A 136 21.99 -21.38 -2.60
CA ASN A 136 20.65 -21.53 -2.03
C ASN A 136 19.68 -20.48 -2.59
N GLN A 137 18.90 -20.85 -3.61
CA GLN A 137 17.76 -20.05 -4.08
C GLN A 137 16.68 -19.85 -2.99
N ASP A 138 16.72 -20.63 -1.90
CA ASP A 138 15.74 -20.65 -0.82
C ASP A 138 15.95 -19.61 0.29
N SER A 139 17.03 -18.83 0.28
CA SER A 139 17.25 -17.76 1.28
C SER A 139 16.60 -16.42 0.90
N LEU A 140 15.44 -16.44 0.24
CA LEU A 140 14.68 -15.22 -0.03
C LEU A 140 14.29 -14.58 1.31
N GLN A 141 14.70 -13.32 1.50
CA GLN A 141 14.36 -12.56 2.69
C GLN A 141 12.83 -12.35 2.73
N VAL A 142 12.24 -12.68 3.89
CA VAL A 142 10.81 -12.53 4.14
C VAL A 142 10.60 -11.41 5.13
N THR A 143 9.78 -10.44 4.75
CA THR A 143 9.24 -9.42 5.65
C THR A 143 7.85 -9.85 6.10
N PHE A 144 7.54 -9.68 7.37
CA PHE A 144 6.22 -9.99 7.93
C PHE A 144 5.41 -8.72 8.10
N LEU A 145 4.21 -8.70 7.51
CA LEU A 145 3.29 -7.58 7.52
C LEU A 145 2.05 -7.94 8.35
N PRO A 146 1.77 -7.26 9.48
CA PRO A 146 0.61 -7.57 10.32
C PRO A 146 -0.72 -7.49 9.56
N LEU A 147 -1.58 -8.50 9.74
CA LEU A 147 -2.95 -8.51 9.22
C LEU A 147 -3.98 -8.12 10.29
N MET A 148 -3.50 -7.57 11.41
CA MET A 148 -4.30 -7.19 12.56
C MET A 148 -3.88 -5.81 13.07
N ASP A 149 -4.81 -5.10 13.70
CA ASP A 149 -4.53 -3.86 14.42
C ASP A 149 -3.85 -4.13 15.78
N HIS A 150 -3.51 -3.04 16.49
CA HIS A 150 -2.88 -3.12 17.82
C HIS A 150 -3.75 -3.80 18.88
N SER A 151 -5.07 -3.97 18.64
CA SER A 151 -6.02 -4.65 19.52
C SER A 151 -6.24 -6.11 19.11
N ARG A 152 -5.41 -6.65 18.20
CA ARG A 152 -5.54 -7.99 17.60
C ARG A 152 -6.84 -8.19 16.81
N LYS A 153 -7.51 -7.10 16.40
CA LYS A 153 -8.65 -7.18 15.49
C LYS A 153 -8.12 -7.31 14.07
N LEU A 154 -8.69 -8.23 13.29
CA LEU A 154 -8.34 -8.41 11.88
C LEU A 154 -8.56 -7.10 11.11
N LEU A 155 -7.62 -6.75 10.24
CA LEU A 155 -7.79 -5.65 9.30
C LEU A 155 -8.99 -5.95 8.37
N PRO A 156 -9.81 -4.94 8.03
CA PRO A 156 -10.95 -5.16 7.15
C PRO A 156 -10.47 -5.58 5.75
N VAL A 157 -11.15 -6.55 5.15
CA VAL A 157 -10.96 -6.91 3.75
C VAL A 157 -11.95 -6.09 2.93
N HIS A 158 -11.44 -5.21 2.07
CA HIS A 158 -12.27 -4.30 1.28
C HIS A 158 -12.98 -5.03 0.14
N PHE A 159 -14.16 -4.52 -0.20
CA PHE A 159 -14.99 -5.01 -1.32
C PHE A 159 -15.40 -6.48 -1.24
N VAL A 160 -15.49 -7.05 -0.05
CA VAL A 160 -16.11 -8.38 0.14
C VAL A 160 -17.60 -8.31 -0.16
N THR A 161 -18.10 -9.31 -0.88
CA THR A 161 -19.52 -9.51 -1.16
C THR A 161 -20.25 -10.08 0.06
N GLN A 162 -21.57 -10.02 0.07
CA GLN A 162 -22.39 -10.58 1.14
C GLN A 162 -22.14 -12.08 1.36
N THR A 163 -21.81 -12.80 0.29
CA THR A 163 -21.48 -14.24 0.38
C THR A 163 -20.10 -14.49 0.99
N GLU A 164 -19.18 -13.53 0.86
CA GLU A 164 -17.81 -13.60 1.36
C GLU A 164 -17.67 -13.12 2.82
N MET A 165 -18.65 -12.35 3.32
CA MET A 165 -18.68 -11.88 4.71
C MET A 165 -18.58 -13.04 5.71
N GLY A 166 -17.75 -12.86 6.74
CA GLY A 166 -17.44 -13.89 7.74
C GLY A 166 -16.41 -14.92 7.30
N ARG A 167 -15.92 -14.85 6.06
CA ARG A 167 -14.87 -15.73 5.50
C ARG A 167 -13.56 -14.99 5.22
N GLU A 168 -13.35 -13.83 5.84
CA GLU A 168 -12.25 -12.92 5.56
C GLU A 168 -10.88 -13.58 5.79
N GLU A 169 -10.71 -14.34 6.88
CA GLU A 169 -9.45 -15.05 7.11
C GLU A 169 -9.18 -16.11 6.03
N SER A 170 -10.22 -16.81 5.58
CA SER A 170 -10.09 -17.80 4.49
C SER A 170 -9.69 -17.12 3.17
N LEU A 171 -10.27 -15.95 2.88
CA LEU A 171 -9.86 -15.13 1.74
C LEU A 171 -8.40 -14.68 1.88
N LEU A 172 -7.99 -14.18 3.04
CA LEU A 172 -6.60 -13.78 3.26
C LEU A 172 -5.63 -14.96 3.00
N ARG A 173 -5.93 -16.16 3.51
CA ARG A 173 -5.10 -17.37 3.27
C ARG A 173 -5.09 -17.83 1.81
N GLN A 174 -6.16 -17.58 1.07
CA GLN A 174 -6.23 -17.89 -0.36
C GLN A 174 -5.33 -16.95 -1.17
N TRP A 175 -5.33 -15.65 -0.85
CA TRP A 175 -4.71 -14.59 -1.65
C TRP A 175 -3.33 -14.15 -1.18
N LEU A 176 -2.93 -14.49 0.05
CA LEU A 176 -1.65 -14.14 0.66
C LEU A 176 -0.96 -15.39 1.21
N ASP A 177 0.36 -15.30 1.38
CA ASP A 177 1.12 -16.26 2.19
C ASP A 177 0.96 -15.87 3.67
N VAL A 178 -0.06 -16.41 4.33
CA VAL A 178 -0.39 -16.05 5.71
C VAL A 178 0.32 -16.97 6.71
N GLY A 179 1.04 -16.37 7.65
CA GLY A 179 1.65 -17.04 8.81
C GLY A 179 1.04 -16.55 10.12
N MET A 180 1.44 -17.21 11.21
CA MET A 180 1.15 -16.80 12.58
C MET A 180 2.47 -16.71 13.34
N THR A 181 2.69 -15.61 14.06
CA THR A 181 3.84 -15.50 14.96
C THR A 181 3.61 -16.28 16.25
N ASP A 182 4.67 -16.56 17.01
CA ASP A 182 4.56 -17.23 18.32
C ASP A 182 3.65 -16.46 19.30
N GLY A 183 3.58 -15.13 19.15
CA GLY A 183 2.68 -14.26 19.91
C GLY A 183 1.20 -14.30 19.48
N GLY A 184 0.87 -15.14 18.48
CA GLY A 184 -0.48 -15.28 17.93
C GLY A 184 -0.89 -14.14 16.99
N LEU A 185 0.06 -13.40 16.40
CA LEU A 185 -0.26 -12.36 15.41
C LEU A 185 -0.34 -12.97 14.02
N LEU A 186 -1.45 -12.71 13.32
CA LEU A 186 -1.60 -13.09 11.92
C LEU A 186 -0.80 -12.11 11.04
N VAL A 187 0.03 -12.64 10.15
CA VAL A 187 0.94 -11.86 9.31
C VAL A 187 0.91 -12.35 7.86
N ALA A 188 1.02 -11.43 6.90
CA ALA A 188 1.33 -11.74 5.52
C ALA A 188 2.84 -11.77 5.31
N GLN A 189 3.33 -12.76 4.56
CA GLN A 189 4.72 -12.85 4.15
C GLN A 189 4.93 -12.07 2.86
N GLN A 190 5.79 -11.05 2.92
CA GLN A 190 6.29 -10.35 1.76
C GLN A 190 7.69 -10.88 1.43
N ARG A 191 7.77 -11.74 0.40
CA ARG A 191 9.03 -12.26 -0.10
C ARG A 191 9.71 -11.22 -1.00
N LEU A 192 10.96 -10.91 -0.70
CA LEU A 192 11.82 -10.04 -1.52
C LEU A 192 12.36 -10.85 -2.69
N ASN A 193 11.95 -10.49 -3.90
CA ASN A 193 12.43 -11.11 -5.14
C ASN A 193 13.68 -10.40 -5.65
N LYS A 194 14.42 -11.07 -6.55
CA LYS A 194 15.51 -10.42 -7.28
C LYS A 194 15.00 -9.16 -7.97
N ARG A 195 15.69 -8.06 -7.73
CA ARG A 195 15.34 -6.75 -8.26
C ARG A 195 15.54 -6.73 -9.78
N PRO A 196 14.63 -6.13 -10.56
CA PRO A 196 14.86 -5.91 -11.99
C PRO A 196 16.14 -5.11 -12.23
N LEU A 197 16.88 -5.42 -13.29
CA LEU A 197 18.22 -4.86 -13.53
C LEU A 197 18.25 -3.34 -13.49
N LEU A 198 17.31 -2.68 -14.16
CA LEU A 198 17.24 -1.21 -14.20
C LEU A 198 17.00 -0.59 -12.81
N VAL A 199 16.16 -1.22 -11.98
CA VAL A 199 15.90 -0.75 -10.61
C VAL A 199 17.14 -1.00 -9.73
N ALA A 200 17.85 -2.10 -9.95
CA ALA A 200 19.11 -2.39 -9.25
C ALA A 200 20.22 -1.39 -9.62
N GLN A 201 20.37 -1.07 -10.90
CA GLN A 201 21.31 -0.06 -11.38
C GLN A 201 20.99 1.32 -10.81
N MET A 202 19.72 1.75 -10.89
CA MET A 202 19.28 3.03 -10.33
C MET A 202 19.57 3.14 -8.82
N LEU A 203 19.29 2.08 -8.05
CA LEU A 203 19.59 2.08 -6.62
C LEU A 203 21.10 2.14 -6.37
N GLU A 204 21.90 1.39 -7.13
CA GLU A 204 23.34 1.36 -6.96
C GLU A 204 23.99 2.71 -7.31
N GLU A 205 23.51 3.39 -8.34
CA GLU A 205 23.92 4.77 -8.67
C GLU A 205 23.59 5.76 -7.54
N TRP A 206 22.37 5.67 -6.99
CA TRP A 206 21.94 6.48 -5.85
C TRP A 206 22.80 6.20 -4.61
N LEU A 207 23.05 4.94 -4.26
CA LEU A 207 23.92 4.57 -3.14
C LEU A 207 25.36 5.05 -3.35
N ASN A 208 25.90 4.94 -4.56
CA ASN A 208 27.25 5.39 -4.90
C ASN A 208 27.43 6.91 -4.78
N HIS A 209 26.36 7.69 -4.94
CA HIS A 209 26.40 9.12 -4.61
C HIS A 209 26.70 9.34 -3.13
N TYR A 210 25.97 8.70 -2.22
CA TYR A 210 26.19 8.87 -0.77
C TYR A 210 27.50 8.24 -0.28
N ARG A 211 27.93 7.11 -0.85
CA ARG A 211 29.24 6.52 -0.54
C ARG A 211 30.38 7.48 -0.87
N ARG A 212 30.30 8.19 -2.00
CA ARG A 212 31.27 9.22 -2.38
C ARG A 212 31.26 10.41 -1.43
N LEU A 213 30.08 10.91 -1.05
CA LEU A 213 29.96 12.00 -0.07
C LEU A 213 30.62 11.64 1.27
N ALA A 214 30.38 10.42 1.76
CA ALA A 214 30.98 9.93 3.00
C ALA A 214 32.52 9.80 2.91
N GLN A 215 33.06 9.35 1.76
CA GLN A 215 34.50 9.28 1.56
C GLN A 215 35.15 10.67 1.54
N MET A 216 34.48 11.66 0.97
CA MET A 216 34.95 13.04 0.92
C MET A 216 34.94 13.72 2.28
N SER A 217 33.99 13.40 3.17
CA SER A 217 33.92 13.96 4.53
C SER A 217 34.94 13.35 5.51
N HIS A 218 35.46 12.15 5.23
CA HIS A 218 36.44 11.46 6.07
C HIS A 218 37.90 11.61 5.59
N ALA A 219 38.16 12.38 4.54
CA ALA A 219 39.52 12.63 4.07
C ALA A 219 40.27 13.61 5.01
N PRO A 220 41.54 13.34 5.39
CA PRO A 220 42.27 14.16 6.37
C PRO A 220 42.56 15.60 5.94
N PHE A 221 42.20 16.00 4.71
CA PHE A 221 42.41 17.34 4.16
C PHE A 221 41.17 17.89 3.42
N SER A 222 39.96 17.49 3.80
CA SER A 222 38.74 18.08 3.23
C SER A 222 38.44 19.45 3.86
N ARG A 223 38.47 20.52 3.04
CA ARG A 223 37.85 21.80 3.39
C ARG A 223 36.34 21.57 3.63
N PRO A 224 35.72 22.26 4.60
CA PRO A 224 34.28 22.12 4.84
C PRO A 224 33.53 22.44 3.55
N ILE A 225 32.68 21.52 3.11
CA ILE A 225 31.69 21.80 2.08
C ILE A 225 30.69 22.77 2.71
N PRO A 226 30.39 23.94 2.10
CA PRO A 226 29.32 24.79 2.62
C PRO A 226 28.05 23.96 2.61
N VAL A 227 27.40 23.84 3.76
CA VAL A 227 26.07 23.27 3.86
C VAL A 227 25.18 24.15 2.98
N GLN A 228 24.83 23.67 1.80
CA GLN A 228 23.81 24.29 0.99
C GLN A 228 22.51 23.83 1.64
N ASP A 229 22.08 24.59 2.64
CA ASP A 229 20.76 24.44 3.22
C ASP A 229 19.77 24.54 2.06
N TYR A 230 19.13 23.42 1.73
CA TYR A 230 17.87 23.46 1.02
C TYR A 230 16.85 24.06 1.99
N SER A 231 16.90 25.39 2.14
CA SER A 231 15.84 26.14 2.80
C SER A 231 14.61 26.01 1.94
N SER A 232 13.66 25.22 2.41
CA SER A 232 12.27 25.25 1.95
C SER A 232 11.61 26.50 2.55
N ASP A 233 12.12 27.68 2.24
CA ASP A 233 11.34 28.90 2.46
C ASP A 233 10.24 28.88 1.41
N GLY A 234 9.02 28.64 1.90
CA GLY A 234 7.83 28.60 1.06
C GLY A 234 7.65 29.92 0.33
N ASP A 235 7.19 29.82 -0.91
CA ASP A 235 6.61 30.94 -1.64
C ASP A 235 5.63 31.66 -0.72
N THR A 236 5.98 32.86 -0.28
CA THR A 236 5.02 33.82 0.22
C THR A 236 4.24 34.32 -0.99
N ASP A 237 2.97 33.94 -1.06
CA ASP A 237 1.98 34.59 -1.92
C ASP A 237 1.92 36.08 -1.54
N ASP A 238 2.57 36.93 -2.34
CA ASP A 238 2.34 38.37 -2.36
C ASP A 238 1.30 38.68 -3.47
N GLU A 239 0.12 39.08 -2.99
CA GLU A 239 -0.97 39.89 -3.58
C GLU A 239 -1.53 39.57 -4.98
#